data_AF-A0A960QUF7-F1
#
_entry.id   AF-A0A960QUF7-F1
#
_cell.length_a   1.000
_cell.length_b   1.000
_cell.length_c   1.000
_cell.angle_alpha   90.00
_cell.angle_beta   90.00
_cell.angle_gamma   90.00
#
_symmetry.space_group_name_H-M   'P 1'
#
loop_
_entity.id
_entity.type
_entity.pdbx_description
1 polymer ?
#
loop_
_entity_poly.entity_id
_entity_poly.type
_entity_poly.pdbx_seq_one_letter_code
_entity_poly.pdbx_strand_id
1 'polypeptide(L)'
;IGVTGVSGSGKSTLINETLYPILNAHFFNGVKKPMPYKKIEGLENIDKVIDINQSPIGRTPRSNPATYTGVFSEIRNLFAKTPEAMIRGYKPGRFSFNVAGGRCETCKGAGLRVIEMNFLPDVYVECETCQGKRFNRETLEIRYKGKSIYDVLDMTINEASSFFENIPKI
;
A
#
# COMPACT_ATOMS: atom_id res chain seq x y z
N ILE A 1 -19.75 19.41 0.66
CA ILE A 1 -19.96 20.19 -0.59
C ILE A 1 -20.06 19.19 -1.74
N GLY A 2 -21.07 19.31 -2.61
CA GLY A 2 -21.22 18.46 -3.79
C GLY A 2 -21.05 19.28 -5.07
N VAL A 3 -20.21 18.82 -6.00
CA VAL A 3 -20.01 19.44 -7.32
C VAL A 3 -20.62 18.52 -8.37
N THR A 4 -21.73 18.94 -8.98
CA THR A 4 -22.55 18.10 -9.85
C THR A 4 -22.72 18.70 -11.25
N GLY A 5 -23.18 17.89 -12.21
CA GLY A 5 -23.37 18.29 -13.62
C GLY A 5 -23.09 17.15 -14.59
N VAL A 6 -23.54 17.27 -15.84
CA VAL A 6 -23.36 16.26 -16.90
C VAL A 6 -21.89 16.06 -17.28
N SER A 7 -21.55 14.93 -17.92
CA SER A 7 -20.19 14.72 -18.45
C SER A 7 -19.80 15.87 -19.40
N GLY A 8 -18.55 16.34 -19.31
CA GLY A 8 -18.08 17.50 -20.09
C GLY A 8 -18.44 18.88 -19.54
N SER A 9 -19.24 18.99 -18.47
CA SER A 9 -19.63 20.29 -17.89
C SER A 9 -18.50 21.07 -17.18
N GLY A 10 -17.26 20.60 -17.24
CA GLY A 10 -16.10 21.27 -16.63
C GLY A 10 -15.83 20.99 -15.15
N LYS A 11 -16.53 20.04 -14.51
CA LYS A 11 -16.30 19.70 -13.08
C LYS A 11 -14.85 19.37 -12.76
N SER A 12 -14.23 18.50 -13.56
CA SER A 12 -12.82 18.11 -13.39
C SER A 12 -11.88 19.29 -13.65
N THR A 13 -12.23 20.16 -14.61
CA THR A 13 -11.45 21.38 -14.87
C THR A 13 -11.47 22.31 -13.66
N LEU A 14 -12.63 22.51 -13.05
CA LEU A 14 -12.78 23.34 -11.86
C LEU A 14 -12.01 22.77 -10.67
N ILE A 15 -12.19 21.48 -10.36
CA ILE A 15 -11.63 20.88 -9.15
C ILE A 15 -10.17 20.43 -9.34
N ASN A 16 -9.88 19.63 -10.36
CA ASN A 16 -8.58 18.95 -10.51
C ASN A 16 -7.55 19.77 -11.30
N GLU A 17 -8.01 20.65 -12.19
CA GLU A 17 -7.14 21.48 -13.04
C GLU A 17 -7.03 22.94 -12.58
N THR A 18 -7.91 23.41 -11.69
CA THR A 18 -7.90 24.80 -11.19
C THR A 18 -7.73 24.85 -9.68
N LEU A 19 -8.73 24.41 -8.92
CA LEU A 19 -8.74 24.57 -7.46
C LEU A 19 -7.62 23.78 -6.78
N TYR A 20 -7.48 22.49 -7.08
CA TYR A 20 -6.45 21.66 -6.47
C TYR A 20 -5.02 22.18 -6.78
N PRO A 21 -4.64 22.53 -8.03
CA PRO A 21 -3.33 23.10 -8.30
C PRO A 21 -3.06 24.43 -7.57
N ILE A 22 -4.06 25.31 -7.42
CA ILE A 22 -3.93 26.54 -6.62
C ILE A 22 -3.59 26.21 -5.17
N LEU A 23 -4.36 25.31 -4.55
CA LEU A 23 -4.17 24.91 -3.16
C LEU A 23 -2.83 24.17 -2.97
N ASN A 24 -2.49 23.27 -3.89
CA ASN A 24 -1.25 22.50 -3.82
C ASN A 24 -0.01 23.38 -4.01
N ALA A 25 -0.08 24.41 -4.86
CA ALA A 25 0.96 25.42 -4.98
C ALA A 25 1.13 26.21 -3.67
N HIS A 26 0.02 26.57 -3.02
CA HIS A 26 0.04 27.35 -1.78
C HIS A 26 0.59 26.55 -0.57
N PHE A 27 0.15 25.30 -0.38
CA PHE A 27 0.51 24.50 0.80
C PHE A 27 1.77 23.65 0.63
N PHE A 28 2.10 23.24 -0.60
CA PHE A 28 3.13 22.23 -0.85
C PHE A 28 4.12 22.60 -1.96
N ASN A 29 4.12 23.86 -2.44
CA ASN A 29 4.95 24.29 -3.57
C ASN A 29 4.75 23.42 -4.82
N GLY A 30 3.51 22.96 -5.05
CA GLY A 30 3.15 22.16 -6.23
C GLY A 30 3.46 22.88 -7.55
N VAL A 31 4.02 22.15 -8.51
CA VAL A 31 4.47 22.69 -9.82
C VAL A 31 3.38 22.71 -10.90
N LYS A 32 2.23 22.06 -10.66
CA LYS A 32 1.14 22.01 -11.64
C LYS A 32 0.54 23.41 -11.79
N LYS A 33 0.61 23.98 -12.99
CA LYS A 33 0.04 25.30 -13.28
C LYS A 33 -1.50 25.21 -13.28
N PRO A 34 -2.20 26.03 -12.49
CA PRO A 34 -3.66 26.07 -12.54
C PRO A 34 -4.17 26.63 -13.87
N MET A 35 -5.35 26.18 -14.29
CA MET A 35 -6.11 26.80 -15.37
C MET A 35 -6.44 28.27 -15.06
N PRO A 36 -6.74 29.10 -16.08
CA PRO A 36 -7.03 30.53 -15.86
C PRO A 36 -8.15 30.76 -14.83
N TYR A 37 -7.87 31.58 -13.82
CA TYR A 37 -8.81 32.01 -12.79
C TYR A 37 -8.58 33.50 -12.47
N LYS A 38 -9.59 34.17 -11.91
CA LYS A 38 -9.49 35.62 -11.61
C LYS A 38 -8.84 35.89 -10.26
N LYS A 39 -9.39 35.31 -9.19
CA LYS A 39 -8.93 35.49 -7.81
C LYS A 39 -9.40 34.30 -6.96
N ILE A 40 -8.65 34.01 -5.91
CA ILE A 40 -9.05 33.13 -4.81
C ILE A 40 -8.82 33.87 -3.49
N GLU A 41 -9.68 33.66 -2.51
CA GLU A 41 -9.63 34.27 -1.18
C GLU A 41 -9.91 33.19 -0.13
N GLY A 42 -9.51 33.42 1.12
CA GLY A 42 -9.80 32.49 2.22
C GLY A 42 -8.84 31.30 2.34
N LEU A 43 -7.66 31.36 1.71
CA LEU A 43 -6.64 30.32 1.81
C LEU A 43 -6.10 30.16 3.24
N GLU A 44 -6.16 31.23 4.03
CA GLU A 44 -5.80 31.26 5.44
C GLU A 44 -6.71 30.42 6.36
N ASN A 45 -7.88 29.99 5.88
CA ASN A 45 -8.84 29.20 6.66
C ASN A 45 -8.58 27.68 6.59
N ILE A 46 -7.56 27.24 5.85
CA ILE A 46 -7.23 25.84 5.63
C ILE A 46 -5.72 25.65 5.73
N ASP A 47 -5.29 24.51 6.30
CA ASP A 47 -3.86 24.24 6.53
C ASP A 47 -3.25 23.31 5.47
N LYS A 48 -4.08 22.53 4.78
CA LYS A 48 -3.64 21.54 3.79
C LYS A 48 -4.75 21.16 2.81
N VAL A 49 -4.32 20.66 1.66
CA VAL A 49 -5.18 20.01 0.67
C VAL A 49 -4.71 18.57 0.43
N ILE A 50 -5.63 17.62 0.30
CA ILE A 50 -5.30 16.23 -0.04
C ILE A 50 -6.20 15.80 -1.19
N ASP A 51 -5.60 15.40 -2.31
CA ASP A 51 -6.32 14.78 -3.42
C ASP A 51 -6.37 13.26 -3.23
N ILE A 52 -7.58 12.73 -3.02
CA ILE A 52 -7.84 11.30 -3.00
C ILE A 52 -8.53 10.95 -4.33
N ASN A 53 -7.77 10.29 -5.20
CA ASN A 53 -8.20 9.98 -6.56
C ASN A 53 -8.22 8.47 -6.82
N GLN A 54 -8.60 8.10 -8.04
CA GLN A 54 -8.74 6.70 -8.47
C GLN A 54 -7.45 6.13 -9.08
N SER A 55 -6.31 6.81 -8.91
CA SER A 55 -5.04 6.26 -9.37
C SER A 55 -4.73 4.98 -8.60
N PRO A 56 -4.14 3.96 -9.24
CA PRO A 56 -3.73 2.75 -8.55
C PRO A 56 -2.80 3.05 -7.38
N ILE A 57 -3.04 2.39 -6.25
CA ILE A 57 -2.25 2.49 -5.01
C ILE A 57 -0.76 2.18 -5.26
N GLY A 58 -0.48 1.30 -6.22
CA GLY A 58 0.85 1.07 -6.74
C GLY A 58 0.78 0.31 -8.06
N ARG A 59 1.91 0.27 -8.77
CA ARG A 59 2.03 -0.39 -10.08
C ARG A 59 2.67 -1.78 -10.00
N THR A 60 2.87 -2.30 -8.78
CA THR A 60 3.54 -3.59 -8.57
C THR A 60 2.72 -4.50 -7.67
N PRO A 61 2.86 -5.83 -7.79
CA PRO A 61 2.21 -6.80 -6.90
C PRO A 61 2.58 -6.68 -5.41
N ARG A 62 3.58 -5.84 -5.08
CA ARG A 62 4.05 -5.59 -3.71
C ARG A 62 3.24 -4.52 -2.99
N SER A 63 2.47 -3.73 -3.72
CA SER A 63 1.53 -2.76 -3.15
C SER A 63 0.22 -3.47 -2.83
N ASN A 64 -0.19 -3.43 -1.55
CA ASN A 64 -1.46 -3.95 -1.09
C ASN A 64 -2.00 -3.00 0.00
N PRO A 65 -3.27 -3.18 0.45
CA PRO A 65 -3.84 -2.30 1.47
C PRO A 65 -2.99 -2.22 2.74
N ALA A 66 -2.42 -3.34 3.20
CA ALA A 66 -1.63 -3.38 4.43
C ALA A 66 -0.31 -2.60 4.33
N THR A 67 0.35 -2.60 3.17
CA THR A 67 1.56 -1.80 2.94
C THR A 67 1.23 -0.33 2.72
N TYR A 68 0.11 -0.02 2.06
CA TYR A 68 -0.28 1.35 1.77
C TYR A 68 -0.73 2.13 3.02
N THR A 69 -1.51 1.51 3.90
CA THR A 69 -1.93 2.14 5.17
C THR A 69 -0.81 2.17 6.21
N GLY A 70 0.28 1.44 5.99
CA GLY A 70 1.41 1.32 6.92
C GLY A 70 1.21 0.28 8.04
N VAL A 71 0.00 -0.28 8.19
CA VAL A 71 -0.31 -1.27 9.26
C VAL A 71 0.58 -2.51 9.20
N PHE A 72 1.05 -2.89 8.01
CA PHE A 72 1.97 -4.03 7.87
C PHE A 72 3.27 -3.83 8.65
N SER A 73 3.70 -2.60 8.92
CA SER A 73 4.87 -2.34 9.77
C SER A 73 4.64 -2.75 11.22
N GLU A 74 3.46 -2.45 11.77
CA GLU A 74 3.08 -2.87 13.12
C GLU A 74 2.93 -4.39 13.22
N ILE A 75 2.34 -5.03 12.20
CA ILE A 75 2.26 -6.49 12.11
C ILE A 75 3.66 -7.13 12.08
N ARG A 76 4.59 -6.61 11.28
CA ARG A 76 5.98 -7.13 11.24
C ARG A 76 6.69 -6.95 12.57
N ASN A 77 6.46 -5.83 13.26
CA ASN A 77 7.00 -5.58 14.59
C ASN A 77 6.46 -6.58 15.62
N LEU A 78 5.18 -6.94 15.52
CA LEU A 78 4.57 -7.98 16.35
C LEU A 78 5.21 -9.35 16.10
N PHE A 79 5.35 -9.76 14.84
CA PHE A 79 5.97 -11.04 14.49
C PHE A 79 7.44 -11.15 14.95
N ALA A 80 8.19 -10.05 14.93
CA ALA A 80 9.55 -10.03 15.46
C ALA A 80 9.64 -10.18 16.99
N LYS A 81 8.53 -9.98 17.71
CA LYS A 81 8.42 -10.14 19.17
C LYS A 81 7.92 -11.52 19.60
N THR A 82 7.63 -12.44 18.68
CA THR A 82 7.28 -13.81 19.08
C THR A 82 8.50 -14.53 19.68
N PRO A 83 8.31 -15.44 20.64
CA PRO A 83 9.43 -16.16 21.27
C PRO A 83 10.35 -16.84 20.26
N GLU A 84 9.79 -17.50 19.26
CA GLU A 84 10.54 -18.20 18.21
C GLU A 84 11.35 -17.24 17.34
N ALA A 85 10.78 -16.08 17.00
CA ALA A 85 11.49 -15.06 16.24
C ALA A 85 12.65 -14.46 17.06
N MET A 86 12.42 -14.20 18.35
CA MET A 86 13.45 -13.67 19.25
C MET A 86 14.61 -14.65 19.42
N ILE A 87 14.34 -15.94 19.63
CA ILE A 87 15.37 -16.99 19.75
C ILE A 87 16.22 -17.08 18.47
N ARG A 88 15.58 -16.99 17.30
CA ARG A 88 16.26 -17.01 15.99
C ARG A 88 16.91 -15.67 15.62
N GLY A 89 16.80 -14.64 16.47
CA GLY A 89 17.33 -13.30 16.21
C GLY A 89 16.63 -12.54 15.07
N TYR A 90 15.43 -12.95 14.67
CA TYR A 90 14.69 -12.33 13.57
C TYR A 90 14.20 -10.93 13.95
N LYS A 91 14.44 -9.98 13.05
CA LYS A 91 14.01 -8.58 13.16
C LYS A 91 12.80 -8.32 12.24
N PRO A 92 12.10 -7.18 12.35
CA PRO A 92 10.95 -6.87 11.50
C PRO A 92 11.24 -6.91 9.99
N GLY A 93 12.52 -6.77 9.60
CA GLY A 93 12.97 -6.95 8.21
C GLY A 93 12.78 -8.37 7.67
N ARG A 94 12.90 -9.40 8.52
CA ARG A 94 12.65 -10.81 8.14
C ARG A 94 11.21 -11.00 7.63
N PHE A 95 10.26 -10.31 8.22
CA PHE A 95 8.83 -10.40 7.88
C PHE A 95 8.41 -9.41 6.78
N SER A 96 9.37 -8.77 6.10
CA SER A 96 9.08 -7.89 4.96
C SER A 96 9.40 -8.61 3.66
N PHE A 97 8.40 -8.75 2.79
CA PHE A 97 8.61 -9.27 1.44
C PHE A 97 9.35 -8.28 0.52
N ASN A 98 9.56 -7.04 0.97
CA ASN A 98 10.24 -6.01 0.17
C ASN A 98 11.77 -6.04 0.29
N VAL A 99 12.32 -6.70 1.31
CA VAL A 99 13.78 -6.75 1.58
C VAL A 99 14.29 -8.17 1.59
N ALA A 100 15.57 -8.34 1.27
CA ALA A 100 16.22 -9.65 1.31
C ALA A 100 16.29 -10.21 2.74
N GLY A 101 16.29 -11.53 2.86
CA GLY A 101 16.46 -12.24 4.13
C GLY A 101 15.33 -13.24 4.40
N GLY A 102 14.09 -12.76 4.56
CA GLY A 102 12.93 -13.63 4.80
C GLY A 102 11.99 -13.81 3.62
N ARG A 103 12.08 -12.95 2.61
CA ARG A 103 11.29 -13.09 1.38
C ARG A 103 11.72 -14.32 0.57
N CYS A 104 10.86 -14.76 -0.33
CA CYS A 104 11.24 -15.69 -1.39
C CYS A 104 12.14 -14.96 -2.40
N GLU A 105 13.37 -15.43 -2.59
CA GLU A 105 14.31 -14.79 -3.52
C GLU A 105 13.97 -15.07 -4.98
N THR A 106 13.32 -16.20 -5.30
CA THR A 106 12.90 -16.51 -6.68
C THR A 106 11.98 -15.43 -7.27
N CYS A 107 10.93 -15.04 -6.54
CA CYS A 107 10.01 -13.98 -6.96
C CYS A 107 10.34 -12.60 -6.37
N LYS A 108 11.47 -12.47 -5.65
CA LYS A 108 11.86 -11.28 -4.89
C LYS A 108 10.72 -10.72 -4.03
N GLY A 109 9.95 -11.62 -3.40
CA GLY A 109 8.82 -11.31 -2.53
C GLY A 109 7.53 -10.86 -3.23
N ALA A 110 7.44 -10.91 -4.56
CA ALA A 110 6.21 -10.59 -5.27
C ALA A 110 5.12 -11.66 -5.11
N GLY A 111 5.50 -12.91 -4.86
CA GLY A 111 4.60 -14.07 -4.92
C GLY A 111 4.25 -14.50 -6.34
N LEU A 112 4.55 -13.66 -7.33
CA LEU A 112 4.28 -13.87 -8.75
C LEU A 112 5.58 -13.75 -9.55
N ARG A 113 5.65 -14.42 -10.69
CA ARG A 113 6.65 -14.20 -11.74
C ARG A 113 5.97 -13.55 -12.94
N VAL A 114 6.65 -12.59 -13.54
CA VAL A 114 6.20 -11.93 -14.76
C VAL A 114 6.77 -12.71 -15.94
N ILE A 115 5.91 -13.16 -16.85
CA ILE A 115 6.31 -13.72 -18.13
C ILE A 115 6.12 -12.61 -19.16
N GLU A 116 7.25 -12.08 -19.62
CA GLU A 116 7.26 -11.05 -20.65
C GLU A 116 6.82 -11.64 -21.99
N MET A 117 5.91 -10.93 -22.66
CA MET A 117 5.34 -11.35 -23.94
C MET A 117 5.65 -10.27 -24.98
N ASN A 118 6.13 -10.67 -26.16
CA ASN A 118 6.58 -9.71 -27.18
C ASN A 118 5.46 -8.83 -27.76
N PHE A 119 4.22 -9.32 -27.77
CA PHE A 119 3.08 -8.68 -28.45
C PHE A 119 1.82 -8.61 -27.60
N LEU A 120 1.83 -9.23 -26.43
CA LEU A 120 0.70 -9.28 -25.51
C LEU A 120 1.11 -8.63 -24.19
N PRO A 121 0.15 -8.17 -23.38
CA PRO A 121 0.46 -7.76 -22.02
C PRO A 121 1.13 -8.90 -21.24
N ASP A 122 2.07 -8.53 -20.37
CA ASP A 122 2.76 -9.49 -19.52
C ASP A 122 1.78 -10.30 -18.68
N VAL A 123 2.07 -11.59 -18.52
CA VAL A 123 1.26 -12.50 -17.73
C VAL A 123 1.93 -12.73 -16.38
N TYR A 124 1.12 -12.68 -15.32
CA TYR A 124 1.56 -13.00 -13.97
C TYR A 124 1.22 -14.45 -13.67
N VAL A 125 2.25 -15.24 -13.36
CA VAL A 125 2.10 -16.62 -12.89
C VAL A 125 2.51 -16.74 -11.44
N GLU A 126 1.88 -17.64 -10.71
CA GLU A 126 2.25 -17.92 -9.33
C GLU A 126 3.69 -18.44 -9.26
N CYS A 127 4.45 -17.98 -8.26
CA CYS A 127 5.84 -18.41 -8.10
C CYS A 127 5.91 -19.88 -7.66
N GLU A 128 6.61 -20.72 -8.43
CA GLU A 128 6.72 -22.16 -8.13
C GLU A 128 7.42 -22.47 -6.80
N THR A 129 8.34 -21.60 -6.35
CA THR A 129 9.13 -21.84 -5.14
C THR A 129 8.35 -21.57 -3.86
N CYS A 130 7.57 -20.48 -3.81
CA CYS A 130 6.85 -20.10 -2.60
C CYS A 130 5.34 -20.33 -2.69
N GLN A 131 4.82 -20.75 -3.85
CA GLN A 131 3.40 -20.95 -4.11
C GLN A 131 2.60 -19.72 -3.68
N GLY A 132 2.96 -18.56 -4.24
CA GLY A 132 2.29 -17.29 -3.92
C GLY A 132 2.64 -16.68 -2.56
N LYS A 133 3.25 -17.42 -1.64
CA LYS A 133 3.38 -17.01 -0.22
C LYS A 133 4.36 -15.88 0.07
N ARG A 134 5.15 -15.45 -0.92
CA ARG A 134 6.11 -14.31 -0.85
C ARG A 134 7.30 -14.48 0.10
N PHE A 135 7.31 -15.48 0.98
CA PHE A 135 8.35 -15.72 1.98
C PHE A 135 9.02 -17.08 1.81
N ASN A 136 10.23 -17.22 2.35
CA ASN A 136 10.88 -18.52 2.48
C ASN A 136 10.27 -19.34 3.64
N ARG A 137 10.54 -20.65 3.62
CA ARG A 137 9.95 -21.60 4.56
C ARG A 137 10.28 -21.25 6.01
N GLU A 138 11.52 -20.85 6.29
CA GLU A 138 12.00 -20.55 7.64
C GLU A 138 11.30 -19.31 8.25
N THR A 139 10.81 -18.39 7.41
CA THR A 139 10.03 -17.23 7.86
C THR A 139 8.58 -17.61 8.12
N LEU A 140 8.01 -18.50 7.31
CA LEU A 140 6.63 -18.99 7.46
C LEU A 140 6.44 -19.92 8.66
N GLU A 141 7.52 -20.48 9.21
CA GLU A 141 7.49 -21.25 10.46
C GLU A 141 7.14 -20.39 11.67
N ILE A 142 7.41 -19.07 11.63
CA ILE A 142 7.06 -18.18 12.74
C ILE A 142 5.57 -17.91 12.72
N ARG A 143 4.91 -18.22 13.83
CA ARG A 143 3.46 -18.06 13.98
C ARG A 143 3.11 -17.13 15.13
N TYR A 144 2.09 -16.33 14.93
CA TYR A 144 1.40 -15.58 15.98
C TYR A 144 -0.05 -16.08 16.06
N LYS A 145 -0.51 -16.50 17.24
CA LYS A 145 -1.82 -17.17 17.43
C LYS A 145 -2.09 -18.27 16.38
N GLY A 146 -1.07 -19.08 16.08
CA GLY A 146 -1.15 -20.18 15.10
C GLY A 146 -1.09 -19.78 13.63
N LYS A 147 -1.01 -18.49 13.29
CA LYS A 147 -0.98 -17.97 11.91
C LYS A 147 0.40 -17.44 11.54
N SER A 148 0.91 -17.81 10.37
CA SER A 148 2.14 -17.25 9.81
C SER A 148 1.92 -15.83 9.28
N ILE A 149 3.01 -15.13 8.94
CA ILE A 149 2.92 -13.79 8.36
C ILE A 149 2.16 -13.78 7.02
N TYR A 150 2.24 -14.88 6.26
CA TYR A 150 1.46 -15.05 5.04
C TYR A 150 -0.02 -15.25 5.37
N ASP A 151 -0.34 -16.11 6.33
CA ASP A 151 -1.74 -16.38 6.70
C ASP A 151 -2.45 -15.11 7.17
N VAL A 152 -1.73 -14.18 7.81
CA VAL A 152 -2.24 -12.85 8.19
C VAL A 152 -2.49 -11.95 6.97
N LEU A 153 -1.63 -12.01 5.95
CA LEU A 153 -1.82 -11.25 4.71
C LEU A 153 -2.95 -11.81 3.83
N ASP A 154 -3.31 -13.08 4.02
CA ASP A 154 -4.38 -13.78 3.31
C ASP A 154 -5.76 -13.58 3.98
N MET A 155 -5.81 -12.94 5.15
CA MET A 155 -7.06 -12.61 5.84
C MET A 155 -7.82 -11.49 5.14
N THR A 156 -9.14 -11.57 5.20
CA THR A 156 -9.99 -10.41 4.97
C THR A 156 -9.80 -9.37 6.08
N ILE A 157 -10.17 -8.11 5.80
CA ILE A 157 -10.09 -7.03 6.80
C ILE A 157 -10.91 -7.34 8.05
N ASN A 158 -12.07 -7.99 7.90
CA ASN A 158 -12.94 -8.36 9.02
C ASN A 158 -12.28 -9.42 9.91
N GLU A 159 -11.65 -10.45 9.32
CA GLU A 159 -10.91 -11.46 10.07
C GLU A 159 -9.70 -10.85 10.78
N ALA A 160 -8.95 -9.99 10.09
CA ALA A 160 -7.79 -9.32 10.66
C ALA A 160 -8.18 -8.41 11.83
N SER A 161 -9.29 -7.66 11.70
CA SER A 161 -9.81 -6.79 12.76
C SER A 161 -10.10 -7.57 14.05
N SER A 162 -10.84 -8.67 13.95
CA SER A 162 -11.09 -9.55 15.10
C SER A 162 -9.81 -10.21 15.64
N PHE A 163 -8.91 -10.63 14.75
CA PHE A 163 -7.67 -11.30 15.14
C PHE A 163 -6.71 -10.38 15.93
N PHE A 164 -6.69 -9.09 15.58
CA PHE A 164 -5.86 -8.05 16.17
C PHE A 164 -6.57 -7.15 17.20
N GLU A 165 -7.81 -7.46 17.59
CA GLU A 165 -8.63 -6.64 18.51
C GLU A 165 -7.91 -6.19 19.81
N ASN A 166 -6.98 -7.00 20.29
CA ASN A 166 -6.21 -6.76 21.52
C ASN A 166 -4.93 -5.93 21.30
N ILE A 167 -4.69 -5.44 20.08
CA ILE A 167 -3.51 -4.65 19.70
C ILE A 167 -4.02 -3.33 19.10
N PRO A 168 -4.21 -2.27 19.90
CA PRO A 168 -4.84 -1.02 19.44
C PRO A 168 -4.14 -0.29 18.28
N LYS A 169 -2.88 -0.63 17.99
CA LYS A 169 -2.11 -0.04 16.89
C LYS A 169 -2.34 -0.74 15.55
N ILE A 170 -2.97 -1.92 15.54
CA ILE A 170 -3.18 -2.77 14.35
C ILE A 170 -4.67 -2.85 14.05
#